data_AF-A0A6V8SGB2-F1
#
_entry.id   AF-A0A6V8SGB2-F1
#
_cell.length_a   1.000
_cell.length_b   1.000
_cell.length_c   1.000
_cell.angle_alpha   90.00
_cell.angle_beta   90.00
_cell.angle_gamma   90.00
#
_symmetry.space_group_name_H-M   'P 1'
#
loop_
_entity.id
_entity.type
_entity.pdbx_description
1 polymer ?
#
loop_
_entity_poly.entity_id
_entity_poly.type
_entity_poly.pdbx_seq_one_letter_code
_entity_poly.pdbx_strand_id
1 'polypeptide(L)'
;MYNKTLKFYSEDSNLSVQYIKNILPLLGNLKEFEIFRYEKDSPYKSAEENKIYTLILKDDRDNEVWLGNACSWYEGSGPLASIKILKIFGVYNHFDITKKDHVKVVNPKIIHKFNILVDTISQETKRNVQHFWIATSFKYPYELLKVKEALSYMGLWCCVKQKKLSIPKTLKKYEQKKDWDEFFINTEYVLNLHYEENDLPALKKIIIDIIVKNNGYYEIIDL
;
A
#
# COMPACT_ATOMS: atom_id res chain seq x y z
N MET A 1 6.90 -14.37 24.96
CA MET A 1 6.78 -13.72 23.65
C MET A 1 8.13 -13.08 23.35
N TYR A 2 8.77 -13.43 22.24
CA TYR A 2 10.05 -12.82 21.86
C TYR A 2 9.77 -11.52 21.11
N ASN A 3 10.04 -10.37 21.73
CA ASN A 3 10.04 -9.08 21.04
C ASN A 3 11.22 -9.11 20.05
N LYS A 4 10.90 -9.12 18.75
CA LYS A 4 11.92 -9.19 17.71
C LYS A 4 12.21 -7.78 17.21
N THR A 5 13.36 -7.23 17.58
CA THR A 5 13.92 -6.07 16.90
C THR A 5 14.63 -6.54 15.64
N LEU A 6 14.06 -6.24 14.48
CA LEU A 6 14.66 -6.46 13.18
C LEU A 6 15.41 -5.21 12.76
N LYS A 7 16.70 -5.33 12.50
CA LYS A 7 17.54 -4.23 12.05
C LYS A 7 17.95 -4.49 10.61
N PHE A 8 17.73 -3.52 9.72
CA PHE A 8 18.17 -3.58 8.34
C PHE A 8 18.81 -2.26 7.95
N TYR A 9 19.97 -2.34 7.31
CA TYR A 9 20.72 -1.18 6.89
C TYR A 9 21.17 -1.38 5.44
N SER A 10 20.89 -0.39 4.61
CA SER A 10 21.28 -0.35 3.21
C SER A 10 21.46 1.11 2.83
N GLU A 11 22.48 1.41 2.03
CA GLU A 11 22.63 2.74 1.42
C GLU A 11 21.60 2.97 0.29
N ASP A 12 21.13 1.89 -0.34
CA ASP A 12 20.04 1.96 -1.30
C ASP A 12 18.70 1.89 -0.55
N SER A 13 17.99 3.01 -0.55
CA SER A 13 16.68 3.16 0.08
C SER A 13 15.58 2.29 -0.56
N ASN A 14 15.74 1.87 -1.83
CA ASN A 14 14.81 0.93 -2.47
C ASN A 14 14.92 -0.48 -1.86
N LEU A 15 16.12 -0.89 -1.43
CA LEU A 15 16.28 -2.17 -0.72
C LEU A 15 15.55 -2.16 0.62
N SER A 16 15.43 -1.01 1.30
CA SER A 16 14.61 -0.89 2.52
C SER A 16 13.13 -1.11 2.22
N VAL A 17 12.61 -0.61 1.10
CA VAL A 17 11.23 -0.87 0.67
C VAL A 17 11.01 -2.36 0.38
N GLN A 18 11.93 -2.98 -0.39
CA GLN A 18 11.87 -4.40 -0.71
C GLN A 18 11.98 -5.28 0.54
N TYR A 19 12.88 -4.94 1.46
CA TYR A 19 13.02 -5.62 2.74
C TYR A 19 11.71 -5.63 3.51
N ILE A 20 11.05 -4.46 3.64
CA ILE A 20 9.75 -4.35 4.29
C ILE A 20 8.71 -5.22 3.60
N LYS A 21 8.61 -5.19 2.27
CA LYS A 21 7.67 -6.07 1.53
C LYS A 21 7.86 -7.55 1.89
N ASN A 22 9.11 -7.99 1.98
CA ASN A 22 9.47 -9.38 2.26
C ASN A 22 9.18 -9.80 3.70
N ILE A 23 9.34 -8.90 4.67
CA ILE A 23 9.09 -9.22 6.09
C ILE A 23 7.68 -8.87 6.57
N LEU A 24 6.87 -8.22 5.74
CA LEU A 24 5.52 -7.77 6.07
C LEU A 24 4.61 -8.87 6.65
N PRO A 25 4.67 -10.15 6.20
CA PRO A 25 3.89 -11.24 6.81
C PRO A 25 4.25 -11.54 8.28
N LEU A 26 5.45 -11.14 8.72
CA LEU A 26 5.90 -11.31 10.10
C LEU A 26 5.38 -10.19 11.02
N LEU A 27 4.90 -9.09 10.43
CA LEU A 27 4.50 -7.88 11.13
C LEU A 27 2.98 -7.80 11.28
N GLY A 28 2.55 -7.15 12.36
CA GLY A 28 1.18 -6.76 12.61
C GLY A 28 0.83 -5.41 11.99
N ASN A 29 -0.20 -4.75 12.54
CA ASN A 29 -0.55 -3.39 12.13
C ASN A 29 0.38 -2.38 12.75
N LEU A 30 0.76 -1.36 11.98
CA LEU A 30 1.64 -0.31 12.49
C LEU A 30 0.95 0.47 13.62
N LYS A 31 1.58 0.48 14.79
CA LYS A 31 1.12 1.14 16.01
C LYS A 31 1.89 2.42 16.28
N GLU A 32 3.18 2.47 15.92
CA GLU A 32 4.01 3.66 16.08
C GLU A 32 5.04 3.72 14.96
N PHE A 33 5.40 4.92 14.55
CA PHE A 33 6.63 5.13 13.78
C PHE A 33 7.37 6.37 14.23
N GLU A 34 8.67 6.36 14.00
CA GLU A 34 9.57 7.46 14.30
C GLU A 34 10.55 7.63 13.15
N ILE A 35 10.70 8.86 12.66
CA ILE A 35 11.54 9.23 11.52
C ILE A 35 12.47 10.36 11.93
N PHE A 36 13.75 10.19 11.61
CA PHE A 36 14.79 11.20 11.75
C PHE A 36 15.32 11.55 10.36
N ARG A 37 15.28 12.83 10.02
CA ARG A 37 15.77 13.32 8.74
C ARG A 37 17.28 13.17 8.60
N TYR A 38 18.01 13.40 9.69
CA TYR A 38 19.46 13.30 9.74
C TYR A 38 19.88 12.21 10.71
N GLU A 39 20.86 11.40 10.30
CA GLU A 39 21.39 10.31 11.12
C GLU A 39 21.95 10.80 12.46
N LYS A 40 22.64 11.95 12.46
CA LYS A 40 23.21 12.56 13.68
C LYS A 40 22.17 12.78 14.80
N ASP A 41 20.91 12.98 14.42
CA ASP A 41 19.81 13.28 15.35
C ASP A 41 19.11 12.00 15.84
N SER A 42 19.40 10.85 15.23
CA SER A 42 18.83 9.57 15.63
C SER A 42 19.56 8.97 16.84
N PRO A 43 18.82 8.63 17.93
CA PRO A 43 19.38 7.89 19.05
C PRO A 43 19.51 6.38 18.76
N TYR A 44 18.96 5.90 17.64
CA TYR A 44 18.91 4.48 17.31
C TYR A 44 20.20 4.07 16.58
N LYS A 45 21.13 3.49 17.34
CA LYS A 45 22.45 3.07 16.85
C LYS A 45 22.72 1.60 17.14
N SER A 46 23.41 0.93 16.22
CA SER A 46 23.99 -0.39 16.50
C SER A 46 25.34 -0.20 17.20
N ALA A 47 25.46 -0.74 18.42
CA ALA A 47 26.71 -0.67 19.19
C ALA A 47 27.87 -1.43 18.51
N GLU A 48 27.55 -2.48 17.73
CA GLU A 48 28.55 -3.36 17.11
C GLU A 48 28.96 -2.88 15.71
N GLU A 49 28.10 -2.15 15.00
CA GLU A 49 28.28 -1.87 13.57
C GLU A 49 28.43 -0.39 13.22
N ASN A 50 28.37 0.51 14.21
CA ASN A 50 28.34 1.98 14.01
C ASN A 50 27.28 2.46 13.00
N LYS A 51 26.23 1.66 12.78
CA LYS A 51 25.12 1.96 11.89
C LYS A 51 24.05 2.76 12.63
N ILE A 52 23.51 3.76 11.94
CA ILE A 52 22.46 4.64 12.46
C ILE A 52 21.16 4.36 11.71
N TYR A 53 20.06 4.24 12.44
CA TYR A 53 18.74 3.95 11.88
C TYR A 53 17.87 5.19 11.93
N THR A 54 17.23 5.52 10.81
CA THR A 54 16.48 6.78 10.65
C THR A 54 14.98 6.58 10.54
N LEU A 55 14.51 5.35 10.28
CA LEU A 55 13.10 4.99 10.33
C LEU A 55 12.90 3.81 11.28
N ILE A 56 12.08 4.03 12.30
CA ILE A 56 11.69 3.04 13.31
C ILE A 56 10.21 2.78 13.17
N LEU A 57 9.84 1.52 13.08
CA LEU A 57 8.46 1.05 12.97
C LEU A 57 8.16 0.13 14.14
N LYS A 58 7.02 0.30 14.79
CA LYS A 58 6.53 -0.61 15.83
C LYS A 58 5.13 -1.08 15.50
N ASP A 59 4.89 -2.38 15.55
CA ASP A 59 3.58 -2.95 15.28
C ASP A 59 2.75 -3.21 16.55
N ASP A 60 1.52 -3.68 16.38
CA ASP A 60 0.59 -4.05 17.44
C ASP A 60 0.93 -5.39 18.14
N ARG A 61 2.03 -6.04 17.74
CA ARG A 61 2.58 -7.27 18.33
C ARG A 61 3.89 -7.02 19.07
N ASP A 62 4.22 -5.75 19.31
CA ASP A 62 5.46 -5.30 19.96
C ASP A 62 6.74 -5.72 19.21
N ASN A 63 6.65 -5.96 17.89
CA ASN A 63 7.83 -6.06 17.03
C ASN A 63 8.33 -4.65 16.70
N GLU A 64 9.66 -4.54 16.53
CA GLU A 64 10.28 -3.31 16.05
C GLU A 64 11.08 -3.58 14.78
N VAL A 65 11.00 -2.67 13.82
CA VAL A 65 11.85 -2.68 12.62
C VAL A 65 12.61 -1.38 12.55
N TRP A 66 13.94 -1.46 12.50
CA TRP A 66 14.84 -0.32 12.41
C TRP A 66 15.49 -0.32 11.04
N LEU A 67 15.31 0.77 10.29
CA LEU A 67 15.80 0.91 8.92
C LEU A 67 16.83 2.05 8.83
N GLY A 68 18.00 1.70 8.29
CA GLY A 68 19.05 2.65 7.91
C GLY A 68 18.73 3.36 6.60
N ASN A 69 19.20 4.60 6.46
CA ASN A 69 19.14 5.42 5.25
C ASN A 69 17.78 5.40 4.48
N ALA A 70 16.65 5.24 5.20
CA ALA A 70 15.31 5.23 4.60
C ALA A 70 14.81 6.64 4.21
N CYS A 71 15.63 7.66 4.49
CA CYS A 71 15.36 9.08 4.27
C CYS A 71 16.33 9.75 3.28
N SER A 72 17.18 9.01 2.55
CA SER A 72 18.17 9.63 1.64
C SER A 72 17.52 10.54 0.60
N TRP A 73 17.88 11.83 0.67
CA TRP A 73 17.47 12.90 -0.22
C TRP A 73 18.51 13.06 -1.33
N TYR A 74 18.60 12.13 -2.28
CA TYR A 74 19.26 12.47 -3.53
C TYR A 74 18.25 13.23 -4.39
N GLU A 75 18.52 14.53 -4.58
CA GLU A 75 17.79 15.43 -5.46
C GLU A 75 17.55 14.75 -6.81
N GLY A 76 16.29 14.47 -7.14
CA GLY A 76 15.88 13.98 -8.45
C GLY A 76 15.24 12.58 -8.54
N SER A 77 15.14 11.80 -7.46
CA SER A 77 14.57 10.43 -7.55
C SER A 77 13.41 10.12 -6.58
N GLY A 78 12.18 10.47 -7.00
CA GLY A 78 10.95 9.83 -6.53
C GLY A 78 10.53 10.05 -5.06
N PRO A 79 9.36 9.53 -4.65
CA PRO A 79 8.87 9.66 -3.28
C PRO A 79 9.76 8.88 -2.30
N LEU A 80 10.13 9.54 -1.19
CA LEU A 80 10.99 9.00 -0.10
C LEU A 80 10.62 7.56 0.26
N ALA A 81 11.61 6.67 0.41
CA ALA A 81 11.39 5.26 0.80
C ALA A 81 10.56 5.14 2.08
N SER A 82 10.78 6.02 3.06
CA SER A 82 9.94 6.11 4.26
C SER A 82 8.46 6.34 3.95
N ILE A 83 8.13 7.23 3.00
CA ILE A 83 6.73 7.45 2.58
C ILE A 83 6.17 6.18 1.95
N LYS A 84 6.92 5.52 1.05
CA LYS A 84 6.49 4.26 0.43
C LYS A 84 6.25 3.17 1.48
N ILE A 85 7.14 3.06 2.46
CA ILE A 85 7.04 2.09 3.55
C ILE A 85 5.81 2.37 4.41
N LEU A 86 5.62 3.60 4.88
CA LEU A 86 4.42 3.96 5.65
C LEU A 86 3.14 3.69 4.85
N LYS A 87 3.20 3.90 3.53
CA LYS A 87 2.14 3.58 2.60
C LYS A 87 1.83 2.08 2.48
N ILE A 88 2.86 1.22 2.45
CA ILE A 88 2.70 -0.24 2.58
C ILE A 88 1.93 -0.59 3.85
N PHE A 89 2.22 0.10 4.97
CA PHE A 89 1.51 -0.08 6.24
C PHE A 89 0.13 0.59 6.30
N GLY A 90 -0.38 1.20 5.22
CA GLY A 90 -1.71 1.79 5.22
C GLY A 90 -1.80 3.16 5.90
N VAL A 91 -0.69 3.85 6.18
CA VAL A 91 -0.68 5.15 6.87
C VAL A 91 -1.28 6.26 6.00
N TYR A 92 -2.45 6.76 6.41
CA TYR A 92 -3.25 7.70 5.61
C TYR A 92 -2.63 9.10 5.44
N ASN A 93 -1.83 9.57 6.39
CA ASN A 93 -1.30 10.94 6.39
C ASN A 93 0.23 10.91 6.21
N HIS A 94 0.78 11.89 5.51
CA HIS A 94 2.23 12.04 5.32
C HIS A 94 2.91 12.85 6.43
N PHE A 95 2.16 13.39 7.40
CA PHE A 95 2.65 14.03 8.63
C PHE A 95 3.75 15.09 8.44
N ASP A 96 3.79 15.72 7.26
CA ASP A 96 4.85 16.64 6.82
C ASP A 96 6.27 16.07 7.00
N ILE A 97 6.45 14.75 6.79
CA ILE A 97 7.75 14.04 6.90
C ILE A 97 8.84 14.70 6.03
N THR A 98 8.46 15.39 4.95
CA THR A 98 9.40 16.09 4.08
C THR A 98 9.90 17.44 4.62
N LYS A 99 9.23 17.99 5.63
CA LYS A 99 9.50 19.35 6.15
C LYS A 99 10.08 19.34 7.56
N LYS A 100 9.84 18.27 8.32
CA LYS A 100 10.26 18.16 9.73
C LYS A 100 11.53 17.34 9.83
N ASP A 101 12.41 17.75 10.75
CA ASP A 101 13.65 17.04 11.00
C ASP A 101 13.43 15.77 11.85
N HIS A 102 12.36 15.75 12.64
CA HIS A 102 11.91 14.60 13.41
C HIS A 102 10.39 14.46 13.37
N VAL A 103 9.90 13.24 13.15
CA VAL A 103 8.48 12.92 13.17
C VAL A 103 8.28 11.65 13.98
N LYS A 104 7.56 11.76 15.10
CA LYS A 104 7.08 10.62 15.88
C LYS A 104 5.56 10.61 15.87
N VAL A 105 4.96 9.47 15.53
CA VAL A 105 3.51 9.29 15.50
C VAL A 105 3.14 8.00 16.20
N VAL A 106 2.24 8.12 17.17
CA VAL A 106 1.66 7.00 17.93
C VAL A 106 0.22 6.83 17.48
N ASN A 107 -0.21 5.58 17.29
CA ASN A 107 -1.52 5.17 16.79
C ASN A 107 -1.90 5.88 15.47
N PRO A 108 -1.08 5.75 14.40
CA PRO A 108 -1.43 6.33 13.10
C PRO A 108 -2.75 5.75 12.60
N LYS A 109 -3.52 6.56 11.87
CA LYS A 109 -4.72 6.08 11.19
C LYS A 109 -4.32 5.18 10.02
N ILE A 110 -4.57 3.89 10.18
CA ILE A 110 -4.27 2.85 9.19
C ILE A 110 -5.49 2.52 8.34
N ILE A 111 -5.30 2.35 7.04
CA ILE A 111 -6.33 1.97 6.08
C ILE A 111 -5.77 0.86 5.17
N HIS A 112 -6.34 -0.34 5.28
CA HIS A 112 -6.04 -1.47 4.39
C HIS A 112 -7.25 -1.77 3.52
N LYS A 113 -7.50 -0.89 2.55
CA LYS A 113 -8.63 -1.00 1.63
C LYS A 113 -8.18 -0.83 0.20
N PHE A 114 -8.90 -1.46 -0.72
CA PHE A 114 -8.62 -1.47 -2.14
C PHE A 114 -9.92 -1.69 -2.90
N ASN A 115 -10.36 -0.68 -3.67
CA ASN A 115 -11.66 -0.75 -4.33
C ASN A 115 -11.44 -0.93 -5.82
N ILE A 116 -12.12 -1.93 -6.39
CA ILE A 116 -11.96 -2.34 -7.79
C ILE A 116 -13.25 -2.01 -8.52
N LEU A 117 -13.17 -1.25 -9.60
CA LEU A 117 -14.20 -1.19 -10.63
C LEU A 117 -13.92 -2.28 -11.66
N VAL A 118 -14.92 -3.12 -11.93
CA VAL A 118 -14.85 -4.15 -12.96
C VAL A 118 -15.53 -3.64 -14.23
N ASP A 119 -14.72 -3.45 -15.27
CA ASP A 119 -15.14 -3.02 -16.60
C ASP A 119 -14.80 -4.10 -17.65
N THR A 120 -15.65 -4.26 -18.66
CA THR A 120 -15.40 -5.11 -19.85
C THR A 120 -15.53 -4.29 -21.13
N ILE A 121 -15.17 -4.86 -22.28
CA ILE A 121 -15.48 -4.30 -23.60
C ILE A 121 -16.75 -4.94 -24.15
N SER A 122 -17.69 -4.10 -24.59
CA SER A 122 -18.84 -4.55 -25.36
C SER A 122 -18.43 -5.06 -26.73
N GLN A 123 -18.90 -6.26 -27.09
CA GLN A 123 -18.64 -6.84 -28.41
C GLN A 123 -19.24 -5.98 -29.53
N GLU A 124 -20.41 -5.36 -29.29
CA GLU A 124 -21.17 -4.58 -30.26
C GLU A 124 -20.56 -3.20 -30.48
N THR A 125 -20.34 -2.44 -29.41
CA THR A 125 -19.94 -1.04 -29.54
C THR A 125 -18.43 -0.83 -29.44
N LYS A 126 -17.66 -1.86 -29.05
CA LYS A 126 -16.22 -1.76 -28.70
C LYS A 126 -15.94 -0.66 -27.67
N ARG A 127 -16.90 -0.41 -26.78
CA ARG A 127 -16.81 0.57 -25.69
C ARG A 127 -16.75 -0.14 -24.36
N ASN A 128 -16.20 0.54 -23.36
CA ASN A 128 -16.18 0.04 -22.00
C ASN A 128 -17.58 -0.01 -21.43
N VAL A 129 -17.92 -1.14 -20.83
CA VAL A 129 -19.14 -1.35 -20.06
C VAL A 129 -18.71 -1.55 -18.61
N GLN A 130 -19.23 -0.68 -17.75
CA GLN A 130 -18.97 -0.73 -16.32
C GLN A 130 -20.04 -1.62 -15.69
N HIS A 131 -19.62 -2.54 -14.82
CA HIS A 131 -20.56 -3.52 -14.25
C HIS A 131 -20.83 -3.26 -12.77
N PHE A 132 -19.79 -3.34 -11.95
CA PHE A 132 -19.92 -3.19 -10.50
C PHE A 132 -18.58 -2.83 -9.86
N TRP A 133 -18.66 -2.35 -8.63
CA TRP A 133 -17.51 -2.21 -7.75
C TRP A 133 -17.38 -3.41 -6.83
N ILE A 134 -16.14 -3.75 -6.51
CA ILE A 134 -15.77 -4.63 -5.41
C ILE A 134 -15.04 -3.77 -4.39
N ALA A 135 -15.72 -3.45 -3.29
CA ALA A 135 -15.10 -2.79 -2.15
C ALA A 135 -14.39 -3.85 -1.31
N THR A 136 -13.12 -3.64 -0.94
CA THR A 136 -12.39 -4.62 -0.12
C THR A 136 -11.77 -4.01 1.11
N SER A 137 -11.59 -4.85 2.14
CA SER A 137 -10.85 -4.49 3.34
C SER A 137 -10.07 -5.68 3.89
N PHE A 138 -8.91 -5.38 4.47
CA PHE A 138 -7.98 -6.37 5.00
C PHE A 138 -7.63 -6.04 6.45
N LYS A 139 -7.29 -7.07 7.23
CA LYS A 139 -6.88 -6.87 8.62
C LYS A 139 -5.43 -6.40 8.70
N TYR A 140 -4.58 -6.92 7.82
CA TYR A 140 -3.14 -6.67 7.82
C TYR A 140 -2.64 -6.14 6.47
N PRO A 141 -1.52 -5.37 6.47
CA PRO A 141 -0.97 -4.80 5.24
C PRO A 141 -0.47 -5.86 4.25
N TYR A 142 0.07 -6.99 4.73
CA TYR A 142 0.56 -8.06 3.85
C TYR A 142 -0.56 -8.75 3.06
N GLU A 143 -1.78 -8.79 3.60
CA GLU A 143 -2.94 -9.39 2.94
C GLU A 143 -3.33 -8.53 1.73
N LEU A 144 -3.42 -7.22 1.93
CA LEU A 144 -3.65 -6.26 0.86
C LEU A 144 -2.54 -6.31 -0.21
N LEU A 145 -1.27 -6.36 0.22
CA LEU A 145 -0.14 -6.41 -0.72
C LEU A 145 -0.21 -7.63 -1.64
N LYS A 146 -0.49 -8.82 -1.08
CA LYS A 146 -0.63 -10.05 -1.86
C LYS A 146 -1.78 -9.99 -2.86
N VAL A 147 -2.90 -9.37 -2.49
CA VAL A 147 -4.02 -9.17 -3.43
C VAL A 147 -3.60 -8.25 -4.57
N LYS A 148 -2.97 -7.11 -4.28
CA LYS A 148 -2.46 -6.21 -5.32
C LYS A 148 -1.47 -6.90 -6.26
N GLU A 149 -0.56 -7.70 -5.72
CA GLU A 149 0.41 -8.47 -6.50
C GLU A 149 -0.28 -9.52 -7.38
N ALA A 150 -1.17 -10.35 -6.81
CA ALA A 150 -1.91 -11.36 -7.55
C ALA A 150 -2.74 -10.74 -8.70
N LEU A 151 -3.42 -9.63 -8.39
CA LEU A 151 -4.24 -8.90 -9.35
C LEU A 151 -3.38 -8.27 -10.46
N SER A 152 -2.17 -7.80 -10.17
CA SER A 152 -1.28 -7.21 -11.18
C SER A 152 -0.95 -8.17 -12.35
N TYR A 153 -1.02 -9.48 -12.12
CA TYR A 153 -0.84 -10.50 -13.16
C TYR A 153 -2.06 -10.69 -14.07
N MET A 154 -3.24 -10.21 -13.66
CA MET A 154 -4.49 -10.37 -14.42
C MET A 154 -4.70 -9.32 -15.51
N GLY A 155 -3.86 -8.28 -15.58
CA GLY A 155 -3.96 -7.27 -16.63
C GLY A 155 -3.59 -5.87 -16.18
N LEU A 156 -3.93 -4.89 -17.01
CA LEU A 156 -3.64 -3.48 -16.76
C LEU A 156 -4.59 -2.91 -15.71
N TRP A 157 -4.03 -2.48 -14.60
CA TRP A 157 -4.73 -1.69 -13.58
C TRP A 157 -4.45 -0.22 -13.79
N CYS A 158 -5.50 0.60 -13.86
CA CYS A 158 -5.33 2.04 -13.90
C CYS A 158 -6.17 2.71 -12.82
N CYS A 159 -5.63 3.76 -12.22
CA CYS A 159 -6.42 4.62 -11.34
C CYS A 159 -7.62 5.14 -12.12
N VAL A 160 -8.80 5.08 -11.51
CA VAL A 160 -10.03 5.64 -12.08
C VAL A 160 -9.78 7.13 -12.40
N LYS A 161 -9.73 7.48 -13.69
CA LYS A 161 -9.70 8.89 -14.10
C LYS A 161 -11.07 9.49 -13.75
N GLN A 162 -11.15 10.12 -12.58
CA GLN A 162 -12.38 10.61 -11.93
C GLN A 162 -13.28 11.51 -12.80
N LYS A 163 -12.80 12.02 -13.94
CA LYS A 163 -13.56 12.91 -14.81
C LYS A 163 -14.70 12.26 -15.60
N LYS A 164 -14.89 10.93 -15.54
CA LYS A 164 -15.96 10.23 -16.29
C LYS A 164 -16.78 9.20 -15.49
N LEU A 165 -16.56 9.08 -14.18
CA LEU A 165 -17.08 7.96 -13.38
C LEU A 165 -17.81 8.43 -12.12
N SER A 166 -19.05 7.96 -11.94
CA SER A 166 -19.78 8.12 -10.68
C SER A 166 -19.23 7.09 -9.68
N ILE A 167 -18.58 7.57 -8.62
CA ILE A 167 -18.07 6.71 -7.56
C ILE A 167 -19.15 6.65 -6.47
N PRO A 168 -19.63 5.45 -6.09
CA PRO A 168 -20.61 5.29 -5.03
C PRO A 168 -20.19 6.04 -3.76
N LYS A 169 -21.13 6.76 -3.12
CA LYS A 169 -20.86 7.53 -1.89
C LYS A 169 -20.33 6.68 -0.74
N THR A 170 -20.64 5.38 -0.76
CA THR A 170 -20.17 4.37 0.21
C THR A 170 -18.67 4.12 0.10
N LEU A 171 -18.07 4.31 -1.08
CA LEU A 171 -16.64 4.24 -1.30
C LEU A 171 -16.01 5.57 -0.88
N LYS A 172 -15.44 5.60 0.33
CA LYS A 172 -14.71 6.77 0.83
C LYS A 172 -13.45 6.99 -0.01
N LYS A 173 -13.30 8.18 -0.60
CA LYS A 173 -12.08 8.64 -1.28
C LYS A 173 -11.02 9.00 -0.26
N TYR A 174 -9.80 8.49 -0.41
CA TYR A 174 -8.70 8.79 0.51
C TYR A 174 -7.47 9.43 -0.18
N GLU A 175 -7.07 9.01 -1.39
CA GLU A 175 -6.02 9.71 -2.16
C GLU A 175 -6.46 9.93 -3.63
N GLN A 176 -6.32 11.17 -4.15
CA GLN A 176 -6.53 11.49 -5.56
C GLN A 176 -5.18 11.48 -6.31
N LYS A 177 -4.92 10.46 -7.12
CA LYS A 177 -3.74 10.37 -8.00
C LYS A 177 -4.12 9.96 -9.42
N LYS A 178 -3.27 10.30 -10.39
CA LYS A 178 -3.50 10.06 -11.83
C LYS A 178 -3.04 8.69 -12.32
N ASP A 179 -2.10 8.04 -11.61
CA ASP A 179 -1.42 6.82 -12.05
C ASP A 179 -1.44 5.74 -10.95
N TRP A 180 -1.30 4.46 -11.34
CA TRP A 180 -1.15 3.35 -10.40
C TRP A 180 0.18 3.47 -9.64
N ASP A 181 0.12 3.36 -8.31
CA ASP A 181 1.28 3.17 -7.44
C ASP A 181 0.92 2.04 -6.49
N GLU A 182 1.75 1.00 -6.44
CA GLU A 182 1.54 -0.17 -5.58
C GLU A 182 1.43 0.22 -4.11
N PHE A 183 2.03 1.35 -3.72
CA PHE A 183 2.04 1.86 -2.37
C PHE A 183 0.76 2.63 -2.01
N PHE A 184 -0.14 2.97 -2.96
CA PHE A 184 -1.30 3.78 -2.60
C PHE A 184 -2.29 3.10 -1.66
N ILE A 185 -2.92 3.92 -0.82
CA ILE A 185 -3.86 3.51 0.20
C ILE A 185 -5.27 3.84 -0.29
N ASN A 186 -6.14 2.83 -0.37
CA ASN A 186 -7.54 2.97 -0.77
C ASN A 186 -7.70 3.84 -2.03
N THR A 187 -7.08 3.35 -3.08
CA THR A 187 -7.22 3.87 -4.42
C THR A 187 -8.32 3.10 -5.15
N GLU A 188 -9.09 3.85 -5.94
CA GLU A 188 -10.12 3.32 -6.82
C GLU A 188 -9.45 2.91 -8.12
N TYR A 189 -9.46 1.63 -8.44
CA TYR A 189 -8.82 1.12 -9.63
C TYR A 189 -9.80 0.50 -10.58
N VAL A 190 -9.61 0.76 -11.86
CA VAL A 190 -10.30 0.05 -12.94
C VAL A 190 -9.45 -1.15 -13.32
N LEU A 191 -10.02 -2.34 -13.22
CA LEU A 191 -9.51 -3.50 -13.95
C LEU A 191 -9.87 -3.30 -15.43
N ASN A 192 -8.86 -3.18 -16.29
CA ASN A 192 -9.05 -2.56 -17.59
C ASN A 192 -9.06 -3.55 -18.78
N LEU A 193 -10.04 -3.33 -19.65
CA LEU A 193 -9.92 -3.15 -21.10
C LEU A 193 -9.72 -4.33 -22.07
N HIS A 194 -9.57 -5.58 -21.62
CA HIS A 194 -9.30 -6.68 -22.58
C HIS A 194 -10.28 -7.84 -22.50
N TYR A 195 -11.16 -7.83 -21.51
CA TYR A 195 -12.13 -8.89 -21.30
C TYR A 195 -13.46 -8.52 -21.93
N GLU A 196 -14.14 -9.52 -22.49
CA GLU A 196 -15.46 -9.34 -23.07
C GLU A 196 -16.54 -9.51 -22.00
N GLU A 197 -17.75 -9.03 -22.27
CA GLU A 197 -18.89 -9.20 -21.34
C GLU A 197 -19.13 -10.67 -20.96
N ASN A 198 -18.84 -11.61 -21.87
CA ASN A 198 -18.95 -13.05 -21.61
C ASN A 198 -17.97 -13.57 -20.54
N ASP A 199 -16.86 -12.86 -20.32
CA ASP A 199 -15.85 -13.22 -19.31
C ASP A 199 -16.26 -12.75 -17.91
N LEU A 200 -17.26 -11.88 -17.79
CA LEU A 200 -17.64 -11.22 -16.54
C LEU A 200 -17.89 -12.20 -15.37
N PRO A 201 -18.63 -13.34 -15.55
CA PRO A 201 -18.83 -14.29 -14.46
C PRO A 201 -17.51 -14.92 -13.97
N ALA A 202 -16.60 -15.24 -14.90
CA ALA A 202 -15.30 -15.82 -14.58
C ALA A 202 -14.39 -14.80 -13.89
N LEU A 203 -14.32 -13.58 -14.41
CA LEU A 203 -13.58 -12.47 -13.79
C LEU A 203 -14.04 -12.20 -12.36
N LYS A 204 -15.35 -12.07 -12.17
CA LYS A 204 -15.95 -11.85 -10.84
C LYS A 204 -15.49 -12.94 -9.86
N LYS A 205 -15.57 -14.20 -10.29
CA LYS A 205 -15.15 -15.34 -9.47
C LYS A 205 -13.65 -15.30 -9.15
N ILE A 206 -12.79 -15.10 -10.16
CA ILE A 206 -11.33 -15.08 -9.96
C ILE A 206 -10.91 -13.96 -9.00
N ILE A 207 -11.46 -12.75 -9.15
CA ILE A 207 -11.12 -11.62 -8.29
C ILE A 207 -11.56 -11.90 -6.84
N ILE A 208 -12.77 -12.43 -6.65
CA ILE A 208 -13.29 -12.81 -5.33
C ILE A 208 -12.42 -13.91 -4.71
N ASP A 209 -12.06 -14.94 -5.47
CA ASP A 209 -11.22 -16.05 -5.01
C ASP A 209 -9.84 -15.54 -4.55
N ILE A 210 -9.24 -14.58 -5.29
CA ILE A 210 -7.98 -13.94 -4.89
C ILE A 210 -8.13 -13.18 -3.56
N ILE A 211 -9.22 -12.41 -3.40
CA ILE A 211 -9.47 -11.64 -2.18
C ILE A 211 -9.66 -12.57 -0.98
N VAL A 212 -10.52 -13.58 -1.10
CA VAL A 212 -10.85 -14.53 -0.03
C VAL A 212 -9.64 -15.37 0.37
N LYS A 213 -8.86 -15.86 -0.61
CA LYS A 213 -7.63 -16.63 -0.37
C LYS A 213 -6.59 -15.84 0.45
N ASN A 214 -6.65 -14.52 0.41
CA ASN A 214 -5.77 -13.63 1.16
C ASN A 214 -6.47 -12.97 2.36
N ASN A 215 -7.51 -13.60 2.91
CA ASN A 215 -8.27 -13.14 4.08
C ASN A 215 -8.92 -11.76 3.95
N GLY A 216 -9.18 -11.30 2.72
CA GLY A 216 -9.89 -10.05 2.49
C GLY A 216 -11.40 -10.22 2.66
N TYR A 217 -12.03 -9.18 3.21
CA TYR A 217 -13.46 -8.99 3.14
C TYR A 217 -13.80 -8.22 1.87
N TYR A 218 -14.93 -8.55 1.25
CA TYR A 218 -15.42 -7.84 0.08
C TYR A 218 -16.92 -7.57 0.15
N GLU A 219 -17.34 -6.52 -0.55
CA GLU A 219 -18.72 -6.16 -0.81
C GLU A 219 -18.85 -5.80 -2.29
N ILE A 220 -19.87 -6.34 -2.95
CA ILE A 220 -20.20 -5.98 -4.33
C ILE A 220 -21.18 -4.82 -4.29
N ILE A 221 -20.90 -3.76 -5.05
CA ILE A 221 -21.75 -2.58 -5.17
C ILE A 221 -22.11 -2.44 -6.64
N ASP A 222 -23.37 -2.66 -6.96
CA ASP A 222 -23.91 -2.49 -8.31
C ASP A 222 -23.97 -0.99 -8.66
N LEU A 223 -23.89 -0.68 -9.97
CA LEU A 223 -23.85 0.68 -10.52
C LEU A 223 -25.24 1.28 -10.79
#